data_AF-A0AAJ6P3M6-F1
#
_entry.id   AF-A0AAJ6P3M6-F1
#
_cell.length_a   1.000
_cell.length_b   1.000
_cell.length_c   1.000
_cell.angle_alpha   90.00
_cell.angle_beta   90.00
_cell.angle_gamma   90.00
#
_symmetry.space_group_name_H-M   'P 1'
#
loop_
_entity.id
_entity.type
_entity.pdbx_description
1 polymer ?
#
loop_
_entity_poly.entity_id
_entity_poly.type
_entity_poly.pdbx_seq_one_letter_code
_entity_poly.pdbx_strand_id
1 'polypeptide(L)'
;GVNDENRSYEYDDKGQRVKWLKDLDANGSIDKVEKGTYDDEGHLVKLEIDNNNDGNVDRIDFRSYDDFDDLASLARDNKEVGDGNAEQLFFYKNTEISNTDHLSGLENIYFQKDNLEVTISDDVLDKIANDDNSHKVIVNSKKSGDVLNLDGNFVKTTDTEAHGGQDYVKYTDDAGNALIVDPDVTVNII
;
A
#
# COMPACT_ATOMS: atom_id res chain seq x y z
N GLY A 1 37.59 17.84 3.47
CA GLY A 1 36.62 17.04 2.71
C GLY A 1 35.54 17.99 2.29
N VAL A 2 35.18 18.00 1.01
CA VAL A 2 33.93 18.65 0.61
C VAL A 2 32.83 17.77 1.16
N ASN A 3 31.82 18.35 1.83
CA ASN A 3 30.63 17.57 2.15
C ASN A 3 29.99 17.27 0.80
N ASP A 4 29.94 15.99 0.43
CA ASP A 4 29.40 15.59 -0.87
C ASP A 4 27.87 15.65 -0.89
N GLU A 5 27.21 15.84 0.26
CA GLU A 5 25.76 16.03 0.34
C GLU A 5 25.38 17.08 1.40
N ASN A 6 24.31 17.83 1.14
CA ASN A 6 23.64 18.70 2.10
C ASN A 6 22.22 18.20 2.39
N ARG A 7 21.78 18.35 3.64
CA ARG A 7 20.44 17.96 4.09
C ARG A 7 19.82 19.09 4.91
N SER A 8 18.57 19.43 4.60
CA SER A 8 17.79 20.42 5.36
C SER A 8 16.48 19.81 5.85
N TYR A 9 16.04 20.21 7.04
CA TYR A 9 14.84 19.67 7.68
C TYR A 9 13.95 20.81 8.14
N GLU A 10 12.64 20.69 7.92
CA GLU A 10 11.63 21.57 8.49
C GLU A 10 10.76 20.76 9.44
N TYR A 11 10.44 21.37 10.58
CA TYR A 11 9.65 20.77 11.66
C TYR A 11 8.43 21.63 11.96
N ASP A 12 7.34 21.00 12.36
CA ASP A 12 6.16 21.70 12.89
C ASP A 12 6.34 22.14 14.36
N ASP A 13 5.31 22.78 14.91
CA ASP A 13 5.29 23.26 16.30
C ASP A 13 5.32 22.13 17.34
N LYS A 14 4.96 20.89 16.94
CA LYS A 14 5.04 19.69 17.77
C LYS A 14 6.43 19.02 17.66
N GLY A 15 7.36 19.56 16.86
CA GLY A 15 8.69 19.02 16.64
C GLY A 15 8.75 17.84 15.66
N GLN A 16 7.69 17.63 14.87
CA GLN A 16 7.58 16.54 13.90
C GLN A 16 8.12 17.02 12.55
N ARG A 17 8.86 16.15 11.85
CA ARG A 17 9.56 16.53 10.61
C ARG A 17 8.59 16.52 9.43
N VAL A 18 8.05 17.69 9.10
CA VAL A 18 7.11 17.86 8.00
C VAL A 18 7.78 17.93 6.63
N LYS A 19 9.08 18.24 6.56
CA LYS A 19 9.81 18.28 5.29
C LYS A 19 11.28 17.92 5.43
N TRP A 20 11.81 17.21 4.44
CA TRP A 20 13.23 16.89 4.31
C TRP A 20 13.69 17.16 2.88
N LEU A 21 14.79 17.91 2.75
CA LEU A 21 15.42 18.26 1.48
C LEU A 21 16.82 17.65 1.42
N LYS A 22 17.19 17.15 0.23
CA LYS A 22 18.51 16.59 -0.02
C LYS A 22 19.11 17.17 -1.30
N ASP A 23 20.33 17.66 -1.18
CA ASP A 23 21.24 18.11 -2.24
C ASP A 23 22.40 17.10 -2.26
N LEU A 24 22.43 16.24 -3.28
CA LEU A 24 23.25 15.04 -3.41
C LEU A 24 24.69 15.31 -3.85
N ASP A 25 24.95 16.49 -4.41
CA ASP A 25 26.27 16.89 -4.90
C ASP A 25 26.78 18.21 -4.28
N ALA A 26 26.04 18.73 -3.29
CA ALA A 26 26.31 19.97 -2.58
C ALA A 26 26.41 21.20 -3.52
N ASN A 27 25.72 21.18 -4.66
CA ASN A 27 25.77 22.27 -5.66
C ASN A 27 24.82 23.44 -5.31
N GLY A 28 24.00 23.30 -4.26
CA GLY A 28 23.02 24.30 -3.82
C GLY A 28 21.62 24.13 -4.43
N SER A 29 21.43 23.14 -5.30
CA SER A 29 20.12 22.73 -5.82
C SER A 29 19.62 21.52 -5.04
N ILE A 30 18.33 21.48 -4.74
CA ILE A 30 17.73 20.31 -4.10
C ILE A 30 17.41 19.28 -5.17
N ASP A 31 17.86 18.05 -4.98
CA ASP A 31 17.55 16.91 -5.85
C ASP A 31 16.33 16.13 -5.37
N LYS A 32 16.09 16.09 -4.05
CA LYS A 32 15.01 15.29 -3.48
C LYS A 32 14.27 16.01 -2.37
N VAL A 33 12.95 15.87 -2.39
CA VAL A 33 12.01 16.38 -1.39
C VAL A 33 11.19 15.24 -0.81
N GLU A 34 11.11 15.17 0.52
CA GLU A 34 10.12 14.34 1.22
C GLU A 34 9.23 15.24 2.09
N LYS A 35 7.92 14.96 2.10
CA LYS A 35 6.95 15.66 2.96
C LYS A 35 6.19 14.66 3.82
N GLY A 36 6.11 14.94 5.12
CA GLY A 36 5.41 14.09 6.10
C GLY A 36 4.14 14.75 6.62
N THR A 37 3.06 13.98 6.71
CA THR A 37 1.82 14.35 7.41
C THR A 37 1.61 13.40 8.57
N TYR A 38 1.21 13.95 9.70
CA TYR A 38 1.07 13.21 10.94
C TYR A 38 -0.35 13.32 11.50
N ASP A 39 -0.79 12.28 12.21
CA ASP A 39 -2.04 12.32 12.98
C ASP A 39 -1.87 13.08 14.31
N ASP A 40 -2.93 13.10 15.13
CA ASP A 40 -2.93 13.83 16.39
C ASP A 40 -2.06 13.17 17.47
N GLU A 41 -1.91 11.84 17.39
CA GLU A 41 -1.04 11.00 18.20
C GLU A 41 0.45 11.14 17.82
N GLY A 42 0.74 11.67 16.64
CA GLY A 42 2.10 11.94 16.14
C GLY A 42 2.68 10.82 15.27
N HIS A 43 1.86 9.92 14.75
CA HIS A 43 2.26 8.93 13.77
C HIS A 43 2.32 9.52 12.36
N LEU A 44 3.31 9.12 11.57
CA LEU A 44 3.44 9.53 10.17
C LEU A 44 2.41 8.77 9.32
N VAL A 45 1.27 9.39 9.02
CA VAL A 45 0.17 8.76 8.27
C VAL A 45 0.28 8.91 6.75
N LYS A 46 1.03 9.92 6.27
CA LYS A 46 1.31 10.11 4.84
C LYS A 46 2.74 10.59 4.61
N LEU A 47 3.44 9.98 3.66
CA LEU A 47 4.77 10.40 3.21
C LEU A 47 4.77 10.55 1.68
N GLU A 48 5.01 11.76 1.21
CA GLU A 48 5.17 12.08 -0.21
C GLU A 48 6.66 12.21 -0.54
N ILE A 49 7.08 11.63 -1.67
CA ILE A 49 8.48 11.62 -2.11
C ILE A 49 8.56 12.08 -3.56
N ASP A 50 9.38 13.10 -3.79
CA ASP A 50 9.79 13.61 -5.09
C ASP A 50 11.32 13.46 -5.17
N ASN A 51 11.82 12.46 -5.90
CA ASN A 51 13.23 12.06 -5.92
C ASN A 51 14.09 12.86 -6.89
N ASN A 52 13.47 13.64 -7.79
CA ASN A 52 14.17 14.47 -8.77
C ASN A 52 13.86 15.97 -8.62
N ASN A 53 13.03 16.33 -7.64
CA ASN A 53 12.55 17.67 -7.33
C ASN A 53 11.97 18.38 -8.56
N ASP A 54 11.25 17.63 -9.41
CA ASP A 54 10.61 18.16 -10.62
C ASP A 54 9.20 18.72 -10.35
N GLY A 55 8.70 18.55 -9.12
CA GLY A 55 7.37 19.00 -8.68
C GLY A 55 6.29 17.94 -8.78
N ASN A 56 6.57 16.77 -9.37
CA ASN A 56 5.70 15.60 -9.36
C ASN A 56 6.11 14.67 -8.21
N VAL A 57 5.11 14.12 -7.52
CA VAL A 57 5.36 13.13 -6.48
C VAL A 57 5.52 11.76 -7.14
N ASP A 58 6.69 11.14 -6.98
CA ASP A 58 7.00 9.80 -7.49
C ASP A 58 6.38 8.70 -6.64
N ARG A 59 6.14 9.00 -5.36
CA ARG A 59 5.64 8.00 -4.41
C ARG A 59 4.86 8.64 -3.27
N ILE A 60 3.73 8.04 -2.94
CA ILE A 60 2.98 8.33 -1.72
C ILE A 60 2.84 7.05 -0.91
N ASP A 61 3.30 7.08 0.34
CA ASP A 61 3.10 6.02 1.31
C ASP A 61 2.03 6.47 2.32
N PHE A 62 0.90 5.78 2.40
CA PHE A 62 -0.14 5.93 3.43
C PHE A 62 0.02 4.85 4.49
N ARG A 63 0.04 5.22 5.77
CA ARG A 63 0.38 4.30 6.86
C ARG A 63 -0.73 4.22 7.89
N SER A 64 -0.99 3.01 8.37
CA SER A 64 -1.87 2.74 9.49
C SER A 64 -1.09 2.09 10.63
N TYR A 65 -1.56 2.31 11.85
CA TYR A 65 -0.93 1.83 13.07
C TYR A 65 -1.95 1.06 13.90
N ASP A 66 -1.49 0.04 14.61
CA ASP A 66 -2.33 -0.69 15.57
C ASP A 66 -2.45 0.08 16.90
N ASP A 67 -3.27 -0.44 17.82
CA ASP A 67 -3.49 0.16 19.15
C ASP A 67 -2.23 0.20 20.04
N PHE A 68 -1.11 -0.38 19.58
CA PHE A 68 0.18 -0.38 20.26
C PHE A 68 1.21 0.52 19.56
N ASP A 69 0.76 1.39 18.65
CA ASP A 69 1.58 2.33 17.86
C ASP A 69 2.57 1.62 16.90
N ASP A 70 2.35 0.33 16.62
CA ASP A 70 3.14 -0.41 15.62
C ASP A 70 2.52 -0.24 14.22
N LEU A 71 3.35 -0.11 13.18
CA LEU A 71 2.90 -0.08 11.79
C LEU A 71 2.12 -1.37 11.45
N ALA A 72 0.83 -1.22 11.15
CA ALA A 72 -0.07 -2.33 10.84
C ALA A 72 -0.15 -2.57 9.32
N SER A 73 -0.36 -1.50 8.55
CA SER A 73 -0.39 -1.56 7.08
C SER A 73 0.24 -0.35 6.41
N LEU A 74 0.60 -0.52 5.14
CA LEU A 74 1.13 0.51 4.26
C LEU A 74 0.46 0.38 2.89
N ALA A 75 -0.24 1.43 2.44
CA ALA A 75 -0.68 1.56 1.06
C ALA A 75 0.31 2.47 0.31
N ARG A 76 0.74 2.06 -0.89
CA ARG A 76 1.74 2.77 -1.69
C ARG A 76 1.21 3.07 -3.08
N ASP A 77 1.18 4.36 -3.40
CA ASP A 77 1.12 4.93 -4.75
C ASP A 77 2.56 5.04 -5.26
N ASN A 78 2.87 4.39 -6.38
CA ASN A 78 4.19 4.44 -7.01
C ASN A 78 4.14 4.70 -8.53
N LYS A 79 3.04 5.28 -9.03
CA LYS A 79 2.96 5.68 -10.44
C LYS A 79 3.91 6.84 -10.73
N GLU A 80 4.38 6.90 -11.99
CA GLU A 80 5.26 7.98 -12.50
C GLU A 80 4.67 9.39 -12.30
N VAL A 81 3.35 9.49 -12.14
CA VAL A 81 2.67 10.67 -11.63
C VAL A 81 1.69 10.18 -10.58
N GLY A 82 2.00 10.36 -9.29
CA GLY A 82 1.13 9.93 -8.20
C GLY A 82 -0.26 10.52 -8.36
N ASP A 83 -1.23 9.67 -8.69
CA ASP A 83 -2.63 10.08 -8.86
C ASP A 83 -3.36 10.15 -7.51
N GLY A 84 -2.66 9.81 -6.43
CA GLY A 84 -3.17 9.79 -5.08
C GLY A 84 -3.85 8.46 -4.73
N ASN A 85 -3.74 7.44 -5.56
CA ASN A 85 -4.25 6.09 -5.29
C ASN A 85 -3.10 5.08 -5.28
N ALA A 86 -3.18 4.17 -4.32
CA ALA A 86 -2.18 3.16 -4.08
C ALA A 86 -2.44 1.92 -4.93
N GLU A 87 -1.41 1.48 -5.63
CA GLU A 87 -1.38 0.21 -6.36
C GLU A 87 -0.97 -0.97 -5.47
N GLN A 88 -0.35 -0.69 -4.32
CA GLN A 88 0.21 -1.74 -3.47
C GLN A 88 -0.23 -1.59 -2.02
N LEU A 89 -0.67 -2.68 -1.42
CA LEU A 89 -1.01 -2.76 0.00
C LEU A 89 -0.14 -3.80 0.70
N PHE A 90 0.50 -3.39 1.79
CA PHE A 90 1.40 -4.21 2.58
C PHE A 90 0.84 -4.37 3.99
N PHE A 91 0.77 -5.61 4.48
CA PHE A 91 0.30 -5.93 5.83
C PHE A 91 1.43 -6.47 6.69
N TYR A 92 1.58 -5.91 7.88
CA TYR A 92 2.59 -6.30 8.87
C TYR A 92 1.99 -6.84 10.17
N LYS A 93 0.71 -6.56 10.42
CA LYS A 93 -0.08 -7.03 11.55
C LYS A 93 -1.47 -7.44 11.07
N ASN A 94 -2.23 -8.10 11.93
CA ASN A 94 -3.64 -8.35 11.67
C ASN A 94 -4.35 -7.00 11.51
N THR A 95 -5.11 -6.85 10.43
CA THR A 95 -5.65 -5.56 10.03
C THR A 95 -7.01 -5.74 9.40
N GLU A 96 -7.94 -4.85 9.75
CA GLU A 96 -9.19 -4.68 9.03
C GLU A 96 -9.10 -3.42 8.18
N ILE A 97 -9.36 -3.55 6.88
CA ILE A 97 -9.38 -2.42 5.96
C ILE A 97 -10.83 -2.11 5.60
N SER A 98 -11.29 -1.00 6.18
CA SER A 98 -12.62 -0.42 5.94
C SER A 98 -12.56 0.97 5.32
N ASN A 99 -11.40 1.64 5.36
CA ASN A 99 -11.21 2.88 4.63
C ASN A 99 -10.79 2.60 3.18
N THR A 100 -11.41 3.34 2.29
CA THR A 100 -11.28 3.22 0.85
C THR A 100 -10.49 4.40 0.24
N ASP A 101 -10.11 5.38 1.06
CA ASP A 101 -9.33 6.54 0.63
C ASP A 101 -8.01 6.06 0.02
N HIS A 102 -7.72 6.53 -1.20
CA HIS A 102 -6.49 6.21 -1.92
C HIS A 102 -6.37 4.75 -2.40
N LEU A 103 -7.46 4.00 -2.58
CA LEU A 103 -7.38 2.58 -3.01
C LEU A 103 -8.04 2.28 -4.37
N SER A 104 -8.40 3.29 -5.18
CA SER A 104 -8.92 3.03 -6.53
C SER A 104 -7.78 2.67 -7.49
N GLY A 105 -7.70 1.41 -7.90
CA GLY A 105 -6.62 0.90 -8.76
C GLY A 105 -5.58 0.03 -8.06
N LEU A 106 -5.89 -0.49 -6.87
CA LEU A 106 -5.03 -1.45 -6.16
C LEU A 106 -4.70 -2.65 -7.05
N GLU A 107 -3.42 -2.97 -7.25
CA GLU A 107 -2.97 -4.08 -8.09
C GLU A 107 -2.42 -5.26 -7.27
N ASN A 108 -1.82 -4.97 -6.11
CA ASN A 108 -1.13 -5.97 -5.32
C ASN A 108 -1.41 -5.84 -3.83
N ILE A 109 -1.65 -6.98 -3.20
CA ILE A 109 -1.68 -7.14 -1.75
C ILE A 109 -0.51 -8.04 -1.34
N TYR A 110 0.17 -7.68 -0.26
CA TYR A 110 1.30 -8.41 0.27
C TYR A 110 1.20 -8.64 1.78
N PHE A 111 1.21 -9.91 2.17
CA PHE A 111 1.42 -10.30 3.56
C PHE A 111 2.93 -10.33 3.86
N GLN A 112 3.39 -9.44 4.74
CA GLN A 112 4.82 -9.25 5.03
C GLN A 112 5.32 -10.05 6.23
N LYS A 113 4.41 -10.65 7.02
CA LYS A 113 4.67 -11.52 8.17
C LYS A 113 3.87 -12.80 8.03
N ASP A 114 4.18 -13.79 8.87
CA ASP A 114 3.52 -15.09 8.86
C ASP A 114 2.30 -15.08 9.81
N ASN A 115 1.25 -15.81 9.43
CA ASN A 115 0.03 -15.99 10.21
C ASN A 115 -0.74 -14.68 10.45
N LEU A 116 -0.74 -13.83 9.43
CA LEU A 116 -1.54 -12.62 9.44
C LEU A 116 -2.99 -12.94 9.09
N GLU A 117 -3.91 -12.34 9.82
CA GLU A 117 -5.32 -12.33 9.49
C GLU A 117 -5.73 -10.92 9.05
N VAL A 118 -6.15 -10.80 7.80
CA VAL A 118 -6.56 -9.54 7.18
C VAL A 118 -7.99 -9.66 6.73
N THR A 119 -8.79 -8.65 7.06
CA THR A 119 -10.17 -8.50 6.60
C THR A 119 -10.26 -7.31 5.67
N ILE A 120 -10.86 -7.51 4.49
CA ILE A 120 -11.17 -6.43 3.53
C ILE A 120 -12.68 -6.33 3.42
N SER A 121 -13.20 -5.15 3.75
CA SER A 121 -14.64 -4.84 3.67
C SER A 121 -15.15 -4.77 2.23
N ASP A 122 -16.47 -4.93 2.06
CA ASP A 122 -17.16 -4.86 0.75
C ASP A 122 -16.90 -3.52 0.07
N ASP A 123 -16.98 -2.42 0.83
CA ASP A 123 -16.72 -1.06 0.34
C ASP A 123 -15.32 -0.91 -0.31
N VAL A 124 -14.31 -1.62 0.22
CA VAL A 124 -12.95 -1.61 -0.34
C VAL A 124 -12.86 -2.53 -1.55
N LEU A 125 -13.55 -3.67 -1.52
CA LEU A 125 -13.66 -4.58 -2.65
C LEU A 125 -14.38 -3.93 -3.85
N ASP A 126 -15.40 -3.12 -3.60
CA ASP A 126 -16.10 -2.31 -4.60
C ASP A 126 -15.18 -1.24 -5.24
N LYS A 127 -14.19 -0.72 -4.50
CA LYS A 127 -13.18 0.17 -5.10
C LYS A 127 -12.13 -0.57 -5.91
N ILE A 128 -11.79 -1.79 -5.47
CA ILE A 128 -10.96 -2.70 -6.25
C ILE A 128 -11.66 -3.09 -7.55
N ALA A 129 -12.99 -3.20 -7.53
CA ALA A 129 -13.78 -3.55 -8.70
C ALA A 129 -13.50 -2.59 -9.88
N ASN A 130 -13.37 -1.29 -9.63
CA ASN A 130 -13.33 -0.23 -10.65
C ASN A 130 -14.53 -0.35 -11.64
N ASP A 131 -14.92 0.77 -12.27
CA ASP A 131 -16.07 0.76 -13.21
C ASP A 131 -15.82 -0.05 -14.52
N ASP A 132 -14.70 -0.78 -14.62
CA ASP A 132 -14.25 -1.46 -15.84
C ASP A 132 -14.43 -2.99 -15.86
N ASN A 133 -15.05 -3.61 -14.87
CA ASN A 133 -15.45 -5.04 -14.88
C ASN A 133 -14.33 -6.03 -15.29
N SER A 134 -13.05 -5.69 -15.09
CA SER A 134 -11.92 -6.56 -15.46
C SER A 134 -10.69 -6.40 -14.56
N HIS A 135 -10.82 -5.65 -13.47
CA HIS A 135 -9.69 -5.34 -12.61
C HIS A 135 -9.23 -6.59 -11.84
N LYS A 136 -7.90 -6.78 -11.79
CA LYS A 136 -7.27 -7.93 -11.15
C LYS A 136 -6.33 -7.47 -10.06
N VAL A 137 -6.47 -8.05 -8.87
CA VAL A 137 -5.54 -7.85 -7.76
C VAL A 137 -4.84 -9.14 -7.43
N ILE A 138 -3.51 -9.07 -7.34
CA ILE A 138 -2.68 -10.21 -6.97
C ILE A 138 -2.44 -10.17 -5.46
N VAL A 139 -2.85 -11.24 -4.77
CA VAL A 139 -2.63 -11.40 -3.34
C VAL A 139 -1.47 -12.35 -3.13
N ASN A 140 -0.39 -11.82 -2.55
CA ASN A 140 0.87 -12.53 -2.37
C ASN A 140 1.13 -12.77 -0.89
N SER A 141 1.58 -13.98 -0.56
CA SER A 141 2.12 -14.29 0.76
C SER A 141 3.57 -14.77 0.68
N LYS A 142 4.31 -14.62 1.78
CA LYS A 142 5.66 -15.15 1.93
C LYS A 142 5.67 -16.57 2.49
N LYS A 143 4.63 -16.99 3.23
CA LYS A 143 4.54 -18.30 3.90
C LYS A 143 3.09 -18.70 4.14
N SER A 144 2.87 -20.00 4.33
CA SER A 144 1.56 -20.52 4.73
C SER A 144 1.09 -20.03 6.10
N GLY A 145 -0.24 -19.95 6.26
CA GLY A 145 -0.91 -19.61 7.51
C GLY A 145 -1.59 -18.24 7.49
N ASP A 146 -1.39 -17.44 6.44
CA ASP A 146 -2.10 -16.18 6.28
C ASP A 146 -3.56 -16.42 5.90
N VAL A 147 -4.43 -15.54 6.40
CA VAL A 147 -5.87 -15.58 6.22
C VAL A 147 -6.33 -14.26 5.61
N LEU A 148 -7.09 -14.36 4.52
CA LEU A 148 -7.78 -13.24 3.89
C LEU A 148 -9.29 -13.44 4.04
N ASN A 149 -9.93 -12.61 4.87
CA ASN A 149 -11.36 -12.54 5.00
C ASN A 149 -11.90 -11.47 4.04
N LEU A 150 -12.85 -11.86 3.19
CA LEU A 150 -13.52 -10.99 2.23
C LEU A 150 -14.97 -10.85 2.64
N ASP A 151 -15.35 -9.67 3.12
CA ASP A 151 -16.74 -9.29 3.38
C ASP A 151 -17.32 -8.81 2.05
N GLY A 152 -17.77 -9.72 1.19
CA GLY A 152 -18.24 -9.38 -0.14
C GLY A 152 -18.71 -10.59 -0.92
N ASN A 153 -19.07 -10.40 -2.20
CA ASN A 153 -19.67 -11.45 -3.03
C ASN A 153 -18.65 -12.26 -3.87
N PHE A 154 -17.36 -12.18 -3.56
CA PHE A 154 -16.34 -12.97 -4.24
C PHE A 154 -16.58 -14.47 -4.03
N VAL A 155 -16.45 -15.24 -5.10
CA VAL A 155 -16.56 -16.70 -5.09
C VAL A 155 -15.30 -17.33 -5.63
N LYS A 156 -14.86 -18.41 -4.97
CA LYS A 156 -13.74 -19.22 -5.41
C LYS A 156 -14.07 -19.91 -6.74
N THR A 157 -13.17 -19.81 -7.71
CA THR A 157 -13.31 -20.48 -9.00
C THR A 157 -12.46 -21.76 -9.07
N THR A 158 -12.60 -22.51 -10.17
CA THR A 158 -11.68 -23.61 -10.52
C THR A 158 -10.46 -23.14 -11.31
N ASP A 159 -10.41 -21.86 -11.67
CA ASP A 159 -9.37 -21.31 -12.52
C ASP A 159 -8.13 -20.97 -11.68
N THR A 160 -6.97 -21.12 -12.32
CA THR A 160 -5.69 -20.72 -11.75
C THR A 160 -4.89 -19.85 -12.73
N GLU A 161 -4.04 -18.97 -12.20
CA GLU A 161 -3.12 -18.15 -12.98
C GLU A 161 -1.69 -18.36 -12.46
N ALA A 162 -0.73 -18.59 -13.36
CA ALA A 162 0.65 -18.86 -12.98
C ALA A 162 1.40 -17.55 -12.68
N HIS A 163 1.89 -17.41 -11.45
CA HIS A 163 2.72 -16.29 -10.99
C HIS A 163 4.00 -16.83 -10.34
N GLY A 164 5.17 -16.42 -10.85
CA GLY A 164 6.46 -16.84 -10.27
C GLY A 164 6.75 -18.35 -10.28
N GLY A 165 6.05 -19.13 -11.12
CA GLY A 165 6.16 -20.59 -11.17
C GLY A 165 5.24 -21.35 -10.21
N GLN A 166 4.31 -20.64 -9.56
CA GLN A 166 3.28 -21.17 -8.68
C GLN A 166 1.91 -20.83 -9.26
N ASP A 167 0.95 -21.75 -9.15
CA ASP A 167 -0.41 -21.52 -9.63
C ASP A 167 -1.25 -20.87 -8.52
N TYR A 168 -1.67 -19.64 -8.76
CA TYR A 168 -2.52 -18.86 -7.88
C TYR A 168 -3.98 -19.17 -8.15
N VAL A 169 -4.81 -19.13 -7.10
CA VAL A 169 -6.24 -19.45 -7.18
C VAL A 169 -7.04 -18.19 -7.44
N LYS A 170 -7.94 -18.24 -8.42
CA LYS A 170 -8.79 -17.11 -8.78
C LYS A 170 -10.10 -17.10 -7.99
N TYR A 171 -10.46 -15.94 -7.47
CA TYR A 171 -11.76 -15.61 -6.88
C TYR A 171 -12.38 -14.48 -7.71
N THR A 172 -13.69 -14.55 -7.98
CA THR A 172 -14.39 -13.53 -8.78
C THR A 172 -15.69 -13.09 -8.16
N ASP A 173 -16.10 -11.85 -8.39
CA ASP A 173 -17.42 -11.35 -8.05
C ASP A 173 -18.39 -11.41 -9.26
N ASP A 174 -19.62 -10.93 -9.06
CA ASP A 174 -20.64 -10.84 -10.11
C ASP A 174 -20.34 -9.77 -11.18
N ALA A 175 -19.46 -8.82 -10.87
CA ALA A 175 -19.05 -7.75 -11.78
C ALA A 175 -17.91 -8.19 -12.72
N GLY A 176 -17.24 -9.31 -12.44
CA GLY A 176 -16.17 -9.89 -13.24
C GLY A 176 -14.76 -9.55 -12.75
N ASN A 177 -14.65 -8.89 -11.60
CA ASN A 177 -13.37 -8.58 -10.98
C ASN A 177 -12.75 -9.84 -10.42
N ALA A 178 -11.43 -9.82 -10.25
CA ALA A 178 -10.72 -10.99 -9.77
C ALA A 178 -9.67 -10.69 -8.71
N LEU A 179 -9.68 -11.51 -7.66
CA LEU A 179 -8.53 -11.69 -6.79
C LEU A 179 -7.78 -12.95 -7.24
N ILE A 180 -6.49 -12.79 -7.54
CA ILE A 180 -5.58 -13.88 -7.89
C ILE A 180 -4.71 -14.15 -6.68
N VAL A 181 -5.03 -15.21 -5.95
CA VAL A 181 -4.55 -15.40 -4.58
C VAL A 181 -3.53 -16.54 -4.50
N ASP A 182 -2.40 -16.26 -3.86
CA ASP A 182 -1.39 -17.26 -3.54
C ASP A 182 -2.05 -18.45 -2.80
N PRO A 183 -1.83 -19.71 -3.23
CA PRO A 183 -2.45 -20.87 -2.61
C PRO A 183 -2.05 -21.10 -1.14
N ASP A 184 -1.01 -20.42 -0.64
CA ASP A 184 -0.63 -20.44 0.78
C ASP A 184 -1.54 -19.55 1.66
N VAL A 185 -2.38 -18.71 1.05
CA VAL A 185 -3.36 -17.86 1.75
C VAL A 185 -4.70 -18.59 1.85
N THR A 186 -5.21 -18.72 3.07
CA THR A 186 -6.58 -19.21 3.31
C THR A 186 -7.56 -18.07 3.08
N VAL A 187 -8.48 -18.22 2.13
CA VAL A 187 -9.52 -17.22 1.87
C VAL A 187 -10.83 -17.64 2.49
N ASN A 188 -11.42 -16.76 3.30
CA ASN A 188 -12.78 -16.87 3.82
C ASN A 188 -13.65 -15.80 3.17
N ILE A 189 -14.84 -16.19 2.71
CA ILE A 189 -15.89 -15.26 2.31
C ILE A 189 -16.84 -15.18 3.51
N ILE A 190 -16.96 -14.00 4.12
CA ILE A 190 -17.64 -13.80 5.42
C ILE A 190 -18.90 -12.97 5.29
#